data_AF-A0A1B1Q1S2-F1
#
_entry.id   AF-A0A1B1Q1S2-F1
#
_cell.length_a   1.000
_cell.length_b   1.000
_cell.length_c   1.000
_cell.angle_alpha   90.00
_cell.angle_beta   90.00
_cell.angle_gamma   90.00
#
_symmetry.space_group_name_H-M   'P 1'
#
loop_
_entity.id
_entity.type
_entity.pdbx_description
1 polymer ?
#
loop_
_entity_poly.entity_id
_entity_poly.type
_entity_poly.pdbx_seq_one_letter_code
_entity_poly.pdbx_strand_id
1 'polypeptide(L)'
;MKYLLLSLSILLGITGFNHINTYISPDMQIITTWQSAAIKGDAHAQLALGWAYANGMGVDQDYTLAMKWWSEAANQNNAKAQLMMGIMYSECNDIKKDYQLAEKWFRCAAENGNLNAMRRLNIHSHLIPLSKQVNRSTTPVCSTTIPGLLSKKQTDNGPYLTYGE
;
A
#
# COMPACT_ATOMS: atom_id res chain seq x y z
N MET A 1 -2.42 -22.71 -26.86
CA MET A 1 -1.45 -23.80 -27.12
C MET A 1 -0.19 -23.64 -26.27
N LYS A 2 -0.27 -23.74 -24.92
CA LYS A 2 0.88 -23.53 -24.02
C LYS A 2 1.24 -24.74 -23.14
N TYR A 3 0.54 -25.88 -23.31
CA TYR A 3 0.67 -27.04 -22.43
C TYR A 3 1.23 -28.31 -23.10
N LEU A 4 1.63 -28.24 -24.38
CA LEU A 4 2.09 -29.44 -25.11
C LEU A 4 3.60 -29.72 -25.01
N LEU A 5 4.39 -28.85 -24.35
CA LEU A 5 5.85 -29.00 -24.22
C LEU A 5 6.31 -29.45 -22.83
N LEU A 6 5.39 -29.70 -21.89
CA LEU A 6 5.72 -29.99 -20.49
C LEU A 6 5.94 -31.48 -20.17
N SER A 7 5.83 -32.39 -21.14
CA SER A 7 5.95 -33.85 -20.89
C SER A 7 7.19 -34.51 -21.51
N LEU A 8 8.05 -33.79 -22.25
CA LEU A 8 9.21 -34.38 -22.93
C LEU A 8 10.55 -34.22 -22.20
N SER A 9 10.56 -33.64 -20.99
CA SER A 9 11.79 -33.39 -20.21
C SER A 9 12.09 -34.43 -19.13
N ILE A 10 11.23 -35.45 -18.94
CA ILE A 10 11.37 -36.41 -17.84
C ILE A 10 12.23 -37.65 -18.23
N LEU A 11 12.59 -37.86 -19.50
CA LEU A 11 13.21 -39.13 -19.94
C LEU A 11 14.72 -39.12 -20.23
N LEU A 12 15.43 -37.99 -20.11
CA LEU A 12 16.88 -37.94 -20.34
C LEU A 12 17.54 -37.22 -19.18
N GLY A 13 18.10 -37.98 -18.25
CA GLY A 13 18.81 -37.48 -17.06
C GLY A 13 19.99 -36.57 -17.42
N ILE A 14 19.72 -35.27 -17.51
CA ILE A 14 20.74 -34.23 -17.61
C ILE A 14 20.81 -33.54 -16.25
N THR A 15 21.71 -34.03 -15.40
CA THR A 15 22.20 -33.30 -14.23
C THR A 15 23.16 -32.22 -14.72
N GLY A 16 22.70 -30.96 -14.73
CA GLY A 16 23.58 -29.80 -14.88
C GLY A 16 23.07 -28.76 -15.87
N PHE A 17 22.87 -27.55 -15.33
CA PHE A 17 22.83 -26.28 -16.05
C PHE A 17 21.70 -26.11 -17.08
N ASN A 18 20.61 -25.52 -16.61
CA ASN A 18 20.10 -24.30 -17.22
C ASN A 18 19.32 -23.55 -16.15
N HIS A 19 19.99 -22.56 -15.55
CA HIS A 19 19.29 -21.43 -14.95
C HIS A 19 18.28 -20.96 -15.99
N ILE A 20 17.00 -21.28 -15.81
CA ILE A 20 15.95 -20.38 -16.26
C ILE A 20 16.16 -19.12 -15.43
N ASN A 21 17.08 -18.29 -15.90
CA ASN A 21 17.14 -16.88 -15.57
C ASN A 21 15.83 -16.34 -16.15
N THR A 22 14.74 -16.54 -15.39
CA THR A 22 13.48 -15.87 -15.62
C THR A 22 13.87 -14.42 -15.75
N TYR A 23 13.76 -13.88 -16.96
CA TYR A 23 14.06 -12.49 -17.25
C TYR A 23 12.99 -11.68 -16.54
N ILE A 24 13.15 -11.55 -15.22
CA ILE A 24 12.41 -10.65 -14.37
C ILE A 24 12.84 -9.29 -14.88
N SER A 25 11.91 -8.58 -15.52
CA SER A 25 12.19 -7.20 -15.92
C SER A 25 12.69 -6.44 -14.69
N PRO A 26 13.65 -5.50 -14.84
CA PRO A 26 14.18 -4.74 -13.71
C PRO A 26 13.09 -4.16 -12.81
N ASP A 27 11.96 -3.76 -13.40
CA ASP A 27 10.78 -3.26 -12.69
C ASP A 27 10.12 -4.31 -11.78
N MET A 28 10.03 -5.57 -12.21
CA MET A 28 9.46 -6.66 -11.40
C MET A 28 10.41 -7.11 -10.28
N GLN A 29 11.73 -6.96 -10.46
CA GLN A 29 12.73 -7.25 -9.43
C GLN A 29 12.63 -6.26 -8.24
N ILE A 30 12.33 -5.00 -8.53
CA ILE A 30 12.17 -3.97 -7.50
C ILE A 30 10.93 -4.25 -6.64
N ILE A 31 9.80 -4.64 -7.25
CA ILE A 31 8.57 -4.98 -6.51
C ILE A 31 8.78 -6.17 -5.57
N THR A 32 9.41 -7.25 -6.04
CA THR A 32 9.67 -8.43 -5.21
C THR A 32 10.60 -8.11 -4.03
N THR A 33 11.60 -7.24 -4.25
CA THR A 33 12.48 -6.75 -3.17
C THR A 33 11.68 -5.95 -2.14
N TRP A 34 10.84 -5.01 -2.57
CA TRP A 34 9.96 -4.25 -1.68
C TRP A 34 8.96 -5.15 -0.94
N GLN A 35 8.39 -6.17 -1.58
CA GLN A 35 7.52 -7.16 -0.95
C GLN A 35 8.22 -7.86 0.22
N SER A 36 9.44 -8.36 -0.02
CA SER A 36 10.21 -9.04 1.01
C SER A 36 10.54 -8.12 2.21
N ALA A 37 10.87 -6.86 1.96
CA ALA A 37 11.17 -5.88 2.99
C ALA A 37 9.92 -5.41 3.75
N ALA A 38 8.79 -5.24 3.05
CA ALA A 38 7.53 -4.83 3.66
C ALA A 38 6.96 -5.91 4.59
N ILE A 39 7.11 -7.19 4.23
CA ILE A 39 6.74 -8.34 5.08
C ILE A 39 7.60 -8.36 6.35
N LYS A 40 8.87 -7.94 6.26
CA LYS A 40 9.76 -7.78 7.42
C LYS A 40 9.45 -6.55 8.27
N GLY A 41 8.44 -5.76 7.89
CA GLY A 41 8.00 -4.58 8.64
C GLY A 41 8.67 -3.27 8.22
N ASP A 42 9.44 -3.23 7.13
CA ASP A 42 10.06 -1.98 6.70
C ASP A 42 9.01 -0.95 6.22
N ALA A 43 8.89 0.16 6.96
CA ALA A 43 7.89 1.20 6.69
C ALA A 43 8.10 1.91 5.34
N HIS A 44 9.33 1.97 4.81
CA HIS A 44 9.61 2.57 3.51
C HIS A 44 9.22 1.62 2.37
N ALA A 45 9.47 0.33 2.53
CA ALA A 45 9.03 -0.69 1.59
C ALA A 45 7.51 -0.82 1.57
N GLN A 46 6.85 -0.78 2.73
CA GLN A 46 5.38 -0.73 2.81
C GLN A 46 4.81 0.50 2.11
N LEU A 47 5.43 1.68 2.30
CA LEU A 47 5.05 2.89 1.57
C LEU A 47 5.20 2.74 0.05
N ALA A 48 6.33 2.17 -0.39
CA ALA A 48 6.65 1.96 -1.80
C ALA A 48 5.72 0.94 -2.47
N LEU A 49 5.37 -0.15 -1.79
CA LEU A 49 4.38 -1.10 -2.28
C LEU A 49 3.01 -0.47 -2.41
N GLY A 50 2.59 0.32 -1.42
CA GLY A 50 1.32 1.03 -1.54
C GLY A 50 1.30 1.97 -2.76
N TRP A 51 2.43 2.64 -3.05
CA TRP A 51 2.58 3.42 -4.28
C TRP A 51 2.51 2.57 -5.54
N ALA A 52 3.15 1.40 -5.55
CA ALA A 52 3.12 0.50 -6.68
C ALA A 52 1.70 0.02 -6.99
N TYR A 53 0.95 -0.41 -5.97
CA TYR A 53 -0.46 -0.80 -6.12
C TYR A 53 -1.36 0.38 -6.51
N ALA A 54 -1.12 1.59 -6.02
CA ALA A 54 -1.95 2.75 -6.39
C ALA A 54 -1.73 3.23 -7.84
N ASN A 55 -0.56 2.96 -8.42
CA ASN A 55 -0.18 3.41 -9.76
C ASN A 55 -0.07 2.28 -10.80
N GLY A 56 -0.26 1.02 -10.39
CA GLY A 56 -0.09 -0.14 -11.27
C GLY A 56 1.36 -0.37 -11.72
N MET A 57 2.35 -0.05 -10.88
CA MET A 57 3.77 -0.18 -11.23
C MET A 57 4.27 -1.59 -10.93
N GLY A 58 4.42 -2.42 -11.97
CA GLY A 58 4.90 -3.80 -11.83
C GLY A 58 3.92 -4.75 -11.12
N VAL A 59 2.73 -4.25 -10.76
CA VAL A 59 1.58 -4.97 -10.20
C VAL A 59 0.31 -4.36 -10.78
N ASP A 60 -0.81 -5.09 -10.76
CA ASP A 60 -2.11 -4.52 -11.13
C ASP A 60 -2.52 -3.43 -10.14
N GLN A 61 -3.18 -2.39 -10.66
CA GLN A 61 -3.64 -1.27 -9.83
C GLN A 61 -4.73 -1.75 -8.85
N ASP A 62 -4.51 -1.53 -7.56
CA ASP A 62 -5.44 -1.87 -6.50
C ASP A 62 -5.32 -0.89 -5.32
N TYR A 63 -6.28 0.03 -5.22
CA TYR A 63 -6.33 1.02 -4.15
C TYR A 63 -6.61 0.42 -2.76
N THR A 64 -7.26 -0.75 -2.69
CA THR A 64 -7.51 -1.47 -1.44
C THR A 64 -6.21 -2.03 -0.88
N LEU A 65 -5.43 -2.71 -1.72
CA LEU A 65 -4.10 -3.20 -1.33
C LEU A 65 -3.13 -2.06 -1.03
N ALA A 66 -3.20 -0.96 -1.80
CA ALA A 66 -2.41 0.23 -1.53
C ALA A 66 -2.65 0.79 -0.13
N MET A 67 -3.93 0.95 0.24
CA MET A 67 -4.33 1.41 1.57
C MET A 67 -3.92 0.46 2.69
N LYS A 68 -3.96 -0.85 2.45
CA LYS A 68 -3.48 -1.82 3.43
C LYS A 68 -2.00 -1.60 3.73
N TRP A 69 -1.15 -1.52 2.71
CA TRP A 69 0.29 -1.30 2.91
C TRP A 69 0.59 0.07 3.51
N TRP A 70 -0.13 1.12 3.10
CA TRP A 70 0.01 2.44 3.72
C TRP A 70 -0.46 2.47 5.17
N SER A 71 -1.49 1.71 5.55
CA SER A 71 -1.90 1.63 6.95
C SER A 71 -0.81 1.01 7.84
N GLU A 72 -0.13 -0.03 7.37
CA GLU A 72 0.99 -0.64 8.11
C GLU A 72 2.14 0.36 8.29
N ALA A 73 2.51 1.08 7.22
CA ALA A 73 3.53 2.12 7.31
C ALA A 73 3.09 3.29 8.20
N ALA A 74 1.81 3.68 8.14
CA ALA A 74 1.25 4.77 8.93
C ALA A 74 1.19 4.45 10.43
N ASN A 75 0.97 3.17 10.78
CA ASN A 75 1.04 2.66 12.16
C ASN A 75 2.47 2.76 12.73
N GLN A 76 3.48 2.78 11.87
CA GLN A 76 4.88 3.02 12.24
C GLN A 76 5.26 4.52 12.24
N ASN A 77 4.26 5.42 12.29
CA ASN A 77 4.43 6.87 12.24
C ASN A 77 5.08 7.39 10.94
N ASN A 78 4.99 6.63 9.84
CA ASN A 78 5.46 7.13 8.55
C ASN A 78 4.56 8.28 8.07
N ALA A 79 5.07 9.51 8.18
CA ALA A 79 4.33 10.73 7.86
C ALA A 79 3.88 10.82 6.40
N LYS A 80 4.59 10.16 5.46
CA LYS A 80 4.18 10.09 4.05
C LYS A 80 3.03 9.11 3.85
N ALA A 81 3.04 7.97 4.55
CA ALA A 81 1.95 7.01 4.51
C ALA A 81 0.67 7.58 5.11
N GLN A 82 0.77 8.27 6.25
CA GLN A 82 -0.35 8.98 6.87
C GLN A 82 -0.93 10.07 5.95
N LEU A 83 -0.07 10.83 5.26
CA LEU A 83 -0.51 11.79 4.25
C LEU A 83 -1.30 11.09 3.13
N MET A 84 -0.81 9.95 2.66
CA MET A 84 -1.44 9.22 1.56
C MET A 84 -2.80 8.65 1.96
N MET A 85 -2.94 8.14 3.19
CA MET A 85 -4.23 7.75 3.76
C MET A 85 -5.23 8.90 3.76
N GLY A 86 -4.79 10.11 4.14
CA GLY A 86 -5.62 11.30 4.08
C GLY A 86 -6.09 11.63 2.65
N ILE A 87 -5.19 11.53 1.68
CA ILE A 87 -5.50 11.75 0.26
C ILE A 87 -6.52 10.73 -0.24
N MET A 88 -6.38 9.46 0.12
CA MET A 88 -7.31 8.41 -0.30
C MET A 88 -8.74 8.70 0.16
N TYR A 89 -8.93 9.14 1.40
CA TYR A 89 -10.27 9.49 1.90
C TYR A 89 -10.82 10.82 1.37
N SER A 90 -9.99 11.73 0.87
CA SER A 90 -10.46 13.02 0.33
C SER A 90 -10.67 13.02 -1.18
N GLU A 91 -9.84 12.29 -1.93
CA GLU A 91 -9.70 12.45 -3.39
C GLU A 91 -10.00 11.17 -4.17
N CYS A 92 -9.77 9.97 -3.62
CA CYS A 92 -9.99 8.73 -4.36
C CYS A 92 -11.49 8.54 -4.66
N ASN A 93 -11.81 8.22 -5.92
CA ASN A 93 -13.20 7.99 -6.36
C ASN A 93 -13.65 6.55 -6.11
N ASP A 94 -12.71 5.60 -6.08
CA ASP A 94 -12.99 4.17 -5.85
C ASP A 94 -13.26 3.83 -4.37
N ILE A 95 -13.03 4.80 -3.49
CA ILE A 95 -13.22 4.68 -2.05
C ILE A 95 -14.25 5.70 -1.60
N LYS A 96 -15.11 5.31 -0.67
CA LYS A 96 -16.09 6.24 -0.10
C LYS A 96 -15.34 7.38 0.60
N LYS A 97 -15.51 8.59 0.07
CA LYS A 97 -14.88 9.79 0.61
C LYS A 97 -15.36 10.05 2.04
N ASP A 98 -14.40 10.29 2.93
CA ASP A 98 -14.62 10.66 4.32
C ASP A 98 -13.65 11.78 4.70
N TYR A 99 -14.12 13.01 4.54
CA TYR A 99 -13.30 14.20 4.82
C TYR A 99 -12.91 14.34 6.29
N GLN A 100 -13.70 13.80 7.23
CA GLN A 100 -13.36 13.84 8.66
C GLN A 100 -12.22 12.87 8.95
N LEU A 101 -12.25 11.69 8.34
CA LEU A 101 -11.16 10.72 8.44
C LEU A 101 -9.91 11.21 7.71
N ALA A 102 -10.06 11.85 6.54
CA ALA A 102 -8.96 12.50 5.83
C ALA A 102 -8.27 13.56 6.71
N GLU A 103 -9.04 14.41 7.40
CA GLU A 103 -8.50 15.41 8.31
C GLU A 103 -7.72 14.77 9.47
N LYS A 104 -8.24 13.70 10.08
CA LYS A 104 -7.51 12.96 11.13
C LYS A 104 -6.15 12.46 10.64
N TRP A 105 -6.12 11.85 9.46
CA TRP A 105 -4.87 11.36 8.85
C TRP A 105 -3.91 12.50 8.49
N PHE A 106 -4.40 13.63 7.98
CA PHE A 106 -3.56 14.79 7.73
C PHE A 106 -3.01 15.41 9.03
N ARG A 107 -3.76 15.41 10.14
CA ARG A 107 -3.25 15.84 11.45
C ARG A 107 -2.13 14.93 11.94
N CYS A 108 -2.32 13.62 11.88
CA CYS A 108 -1.27 12.64 12.17
C CYS A 108 0.01 12.91 11.37
N ALA A 109 -0.12 13.08 10.05
CA ALA A 109 1.02 13.36 9.19
C ALA A 109 1.69 14.69 9.53
N ALA A 110 0.91 15.74 9.84
CA ALA A 110 1.42 17.04 10.23
C ALA A 110 2.21 17.01 11.55
N GLU A 111 1.70 16.29 12.55
CA GLU A 111 2.38 16.08 13.84
C GLU A 111 3.69 15.31 13.67
N ASN A 112 3.74 14.37 12.72
CA ASN A 112 4.96 13.68 12.33
C ASN A 112 5.82 14.49 11.32
N GLY A 113 5.63 15.81 11.21
CA GLY A 113 6.48 16.73 10.47
C GLY A 113 6.20 16.87 8.98
N ASN A 114 5.08 16.35 8.47
CA ASN A 114 4.73 16.46 7.05
C ASN A 114 4.14 17.83 6.69
N LEU A 115 4.94 18.68 6.05
CA LEU A 115 4.52 20.01 5.58
C LEU A 115 3.36 19.97 4.59
N ASN A 116 3.29 18.95 3.73
CA ASN A 116 2.20 18.81 2.75
C ASN A 116 0.87 18.51 3.44
N ALA A 117 0.91 17.73 4.53
CA ALA A 117 -0.27 17.47 5.34
C ALA A 117 -0.76 18.74 6.03
N MET A 118 0.15 19.55 6.59
CA MET A 118 -0.21 20.87 7.16
C MET A 118 -0.86 21.79 6.12
N ARG A 119 -0.33 21.86 4.89
CA ARG A 119 -0.95 22.64 3.81
C ARG A 119 -2.35 22.12 3.47
N ARG A 120 -2.53 20.81 3.39
CA ARG A 120 -3.82 20.17 3.10
C ARG A 120 -4.85 20.40 4.21
N LEU A 121 -4.43 20.41 5.47
CA LEU A 121 -5.29 20.80 6.61
C LEU A 121 -5.78 22.23 6.48
N ASN A 122 -4.89 23.17 6.15
CA ASN A 122 -5.29 24.58 5.98
C ASN A 122 -6.35 24.72 4.87
N ILE A 123 -6.18 24.03 3.74
CA ILE A 123 -7.15 24.04 2.64
C ILE A 123 -8.48 23.38 3.04
N HIS A 124 -8.44 22.19 3.66
CA HIS A 124 -9.65 21.47 4.08
C HIS A 124 -10.39 22.17 5.23
N SER A 125 -9.68 22.89 6.11
CA SER A 125 -10.30 23.62 7.23
C SER A 125 -11.26 24.73 6.78
N HIS A 126 -11.09 25.24 5.56
CA HIS A 126 -12.01 26.21 4.96
C HIS A 126 -13.27 25.57 4.36
N LEU A 127 -13.25 24.27 4.05
CA LEU A 127 -14.36 23.55 3.42
C LEU A 127 -15.25 22.81 4.45
N ILE A 128 -14.77 22.63 5.68
CA ILE A 128 -15.48 21.91 6.74
C ILE A 128 -16.10 22.92 7.72
N PRO A 129 -17.44 22.93 7.89
CA PRO A 129 -18.10 23.76 8.89
C PRO A 129 -17.52 23.51 10.29
N LEU A 130 -17.37 24.55 11.12
CA LEU A 130 -16.78 24.47 12.47
C LEU A 130 -17.39 23.35 13.34
N SER A 131 -18.67 23.00 13.12
CA SER A 131 -19.39 21.93 13.80
C SER A 131 -18.91 20.51 13.47
N LYS A 132 -18.13 20.34 12.39
CA LYS A 132 -17.61 19.05 11.90
C LYS A 132 -16.09 18.94 12.03
N GLN A 133 -15.41 19.99 12.52
CA GLN A 133 -13.97 19.96 12.73
C GLN A 133 -13.62 19.00 13.87
N VAL A 134 -12.54 18.25 13.69
CA VAL A 134 -11.97 17.43 14.78
C VAL A 134 -11.44 18.37 15.86
N ASN A 135 -11.74 18.09 17.13
CA ASN A 135 -11.28 18.92 18.24
C ASN A 135 -9.75 19.06 18.23
N ARG A 136 -9.26 20.30 18.10
CA ARG A 136 -7.82 20.60 17.99
C ARG A 136 -7.07 20.38 19.30
N SER A 137 -7.75 20.18 20.43
CA SER A 137 -7.14 19.94 21.74
C SER A 137 -6.85 18.47 22.04
N THR A 138 -7.34 17.54 21.22
CA THR A 138 -7.03 16.11 21.34
C THR A 138 -5.97 15.75 20.32
N THR A 139 -4.85 15.17 20.76
CA THR A 139 -3.92 14.50 19.84
C THR A 139 -4.71 13.45 19.04
N PRO A 140 -4.70 13.49 17.71
CA PRO A 140 -5.34 12.49 16.91
C PRO A 140 -4.65 11.16 17.18
N VAL A 141 -5.37 10.23 17.81
CA VAL A 141 -4.94 8.84 17.81
C VAL A 141 -4.98 8.38 16.37
N CYS A 142 -3.82 8.14 15.78
CA CYS A 142 -3.66 7.57 14.44
C CYS A 142 -4.12 6.12 14.50
N SER A 143 -5.45 5.93 14.52
CA SER A 143 -6.09 4.65 14.76
C SER A 143 -5.79 3.67 13.63
N THR A 144 -5.51 2.44 14.04
CA THR A 144 -5.17 1.25 13.25
C THR A 144 -6.36 0.66 12.48
N THR A 145 -7.58 1.16 12.68
CA THR A 145 -8.78 0.60 12.07
C THR A 145 -9.16 1.40 10.83
N ILE A 146 -9.00 0.80 9.65
CA ILE A 146 -9.46 1.35 8.37
C ILE A 146 -11.00 1.19 8.27
N PRO A 147 -11.81 2.25 8.48
CA PRO A 147 -13.27 2.14 8.46
C PRO A 147 -13.77 2.10 7.02
N GLY A 148 -14.66 1.15 6.70
CA GLY A 148 -15.37 1.12 5.41
C GLY A 148 -14.73 0.28 4.30
N LEU A 149 -13.55 -0.31 4.51
CA LEU A 149 -13.10 -1.42 3.68
C LEU A 149 -13.80 -2.69 4.16
N LEU A 150 -14.89 -3.06 3.47
CA LEU A 150 -15.54 -4.36 3.64
C LEU A 150 -14.44 -5.42 3.66
N SER A 151 -14.34 -6.15 4.77
CA SER A 151 -13.50 -7.33 4.84
C SER A 151 -14.02 -8.30 3.79
N LYS A 152 -13.42 -8.31 2.59
CA LYS A 152 -13.17 -9.59 1.97
C LYS A 152 -12.29 -10.30 2.98
N LYS A 153 -12.94 -11.19 3.75
CA LYS A 153 -12.29 -12.12 4.65
C LYS A 153 -10.97 -12.52 4.01
N GLN A 154 -9.90 -12.33 4.76
CA GLN A 154 -8.75 -13.23 4.80
C GLN A 154 -9.00 -14.49 3.98
N THR A 155 -8.59 -14.45 2.72
CA THR A 155 -7.99 -15.60 2.08
C THR A 155 -6.53 -15.18 1.99
N ASP A 156 -5.75 -15.65 2.95
CA ASP A 156 -4.47 -16.28 2.69
C ASP A 156 -4.01 -16.07 1.24
N ASN A 157 -2.98 -15.26 1.06
CA ASN A 157 -2.19 -15.24 -0.17
C ASN A 157 -2.82 -14.58 -1.41
N GLY A 158 -3.03 -13.25 -1.37
CA GLY A 158 -3.06 -12.44 -2.60
C GLY A 158 -1.67 -12.40 -3.23
N PRO A 159 -1.56 -12.55 -4.57
CA PRO A 159 -0.70 -13.54 -5.20
C PRO A 159 0.73 -13.42 -4.69
N TYR A 160 1.03 -14.12 -3.59
CA TYR A 160 2.42 -14.38 -3.27
C TYR A 160 2.88 -15.26 -4.42
N LEU A 161 3.68 -14.69 -5.32
CA LEU A 161 4.61 -15.50 -6.08
C LEU A 161 5.54 -16.11 -5.04
N THR A 162 5.10 -17.21 -4.44
CA THR A 162 5.93 -18.13 -3.69
C THR A 162 6.88 -18.73 -4.71
N TYR A 163 7.95 -18.01 -5.04
CA TYR A 163 9.17 -18.66 -5.47
C TYR A 163 9.85 -19.12 -4.17
N GLY A 164 9.29 -20.20 -3.63
CA GLY A 164 9.91 -20.94 -2.54
C GLY A 164 11.13 -21.67 -3.06
N GLU A 165 12.22 -21.49 -2.31
CA GLU A 165 13.42 -22.32 -2.13
C GLU A 165 14.12 -22.91 -3.37
#